data_AF-A0A7S2G9C2-F1
#
_entry.id   AF-A0A7S2G9C2-F1
#
_cell.length_a   1.000
_cell.length_b   1.000
_cell.length_c   1.000
_cell.angle_alpha   90.00
_cell.angle_beta   90.00
_cell.angle_gamma   90.00
#
_symmetry.space_group_name_H-M   'P 1'
#
loop_
_entity.id
_entity.type
_entity.pdbx_description
1 polymer ?
#
loop_
_entity_poly.entity_id
_entity_poly.type
_entity_poly.pdbx_seq_one_letter_code
_entity_poly.pdbx_strand_id
1 'polypeptide(L)'
;DDAGVFRPIEHALAYNASVIASESKSVLHTFDLLGWASRVSVDCSHQQIHFGECPVNDRRDVLVTLSSKTRVAMPFSVTKCAGFSARPTEGVVPAEQNL
;
A
#
# COMPACT_ATOMS: atom_id res chain seq x y z
N ASP A 1 29.94 -6.91 -16.14
CA ASP A 1 30.10 -5.62 -15.50
C ASP A 1 28.89 -4.74 -15.75
N ASP A 2 27.87 -4.87 -14.92
CA ASP A 2 26.77 -3.91 -14.84
C ASP A 2 26.48 -3.71 -13.35
N ALA A 3 27.25 -2.79 -12.75
CA ALA A 3 27.09 -2.41 -11.35
C ALA A 3 25.81 -1.59 -11.27
N GLY A 4 24.70 -2.28 -10.98
CA GLY A 4 23.38 -1.70 -10.82
C GLY A 4 23.43 -0.46 -9.93
N VAL A 5 23.10 0.67 -10.52
CA VAL A 5 23.09 1.99 -9.89
C VAL A 5 22.14 1.95 -8.69
N PHE A 6 22.72 1.88 -7.49
CA PHE A 6 21.98 1.99 -6.24
C PHE A 6 21.54 3.44 -6.09
N ARG A 7 20.27 3.72 -6.38
CA ARG A 7 19.68 5.03 -6.11
C ARG A 7 19.48 5.17 -4.59
N PRO A 8 19.68 6.36 -4.01
CA PRO A 8 19.39 6.57 -2.59
C PRO A 8 17.87 6.48 -2.41
N ILE A 9 17.41 5.57 -1.54
CA ILE A 9 15.98 5.35 -1.26
C ILE A 9 15.64 6.04 0.05
N GLU A 10 14.65 6.93 0.00
CA GLU A 10 14.33 7.92 1.04
C GLU A 10 13.83 7.33 2.39
N HIS A 11 13.58 6.01 2.51
CA HIS A 11 12.99 5.41 3.71
C HIS A 11 13.47 3.98 4.01
N ALA A 12 14.76 3.80 4.32
CA ALA A 12 15.23 2.55 4.96
C ALA A 12 14.87 2.59 6.46
N LEU A 13 14.12 1.59 6.94
CA LEU A 13 13.90 1.41 8.37
C LEU A 13 15.00 0.48 8.90
N ALA A 14 15.90 1.03 9.72
CA ALA A 14 16.89 0.24 10.44
C ALA A 14 16.24 -0.30 11.73
N TYR A 15 16.35 -1.61 11.94
CA TYR A 15 15.93 -2.27 13.18
C TYR A 15 17.11 -3.00 13.79
N ASN A 16 17.39 -2.76 15.07
CA ASN A 16 18.54 -3.35 15.73
C ASN A 16 18.12 -4.65 16.43
N ALA A 17 18.64 -5.78 15.95
CA ALA A 17 18.48 -7.07 16.62
C ALA A 17 19.72 -7.36 17.46
N SER A 18 19.55 -7.64 18.75
CA SER A 18 20.66 -7.93 19.66
C SER A 18 20.65 -9.38 20.15
N VAL A 19 21.83 -9.98 20.19
CA VAL A 19 22.05 -11.28 20.84
C VAL A 19 22.47 -11.02 22.27
N ILE A 20 21.71 -11.58 23.21
CA ILE A 20 21.91 -11.38 24.65
C ILE A 20 22.36 -12.71 25.27
N ALA A 21 23.42 -12.67 26.08
CA ALA A 21 23.84 -13.83 26.87
C ALA A 21 22.79 -14.16 27.94
N SER A 22 22.36 -15.41 28.04
CA SER A 22 21.24 -15.79 28.92
C SER A 22 21.55 -15.59 30.42
N GLU A 23 22.80 -15.77 30.82
CA GLU A 23 23.19 -15.76 32.24
C GLU A 23 23.48 -14.35 32.77
N SER A 24 24.25 -13.55 32.02
CA SER A 24 24.64 -12.19 32.41
C SER A 24 23.67 -11.11 31.93
N LYS A 25 22.73 -11.46 31.04
CA LYS A 25 21.89 -10.52 30.29
C LYS A 25 22.66 -9.44 29.54
N SER A 26 23.97 -9.64 29.31
CA SER A 26 24.79 -8.70 28.55
C SER A 26 24.54 -8.84 27.06
N VAL A 27 24.44 -7.71 26.36
CA VAL A 27 24.38 -7.69 24.90
C VAL A 27 25.74 -8.11 24.34
N LEU A 28 25.78 -9.23 23.63
CA LEU A 28 26.99 -9.77 23.02
C LEU A 28 27.25 -9.15 21.65
N HIS A 29 26.19 -8.89 20.90
CA HIS A 29 26.29 -8.34 19.56
C HIS A 29 25.00 -7.67 19.13
N THR A 30 25.10 -6.64 18.30
CA THR A 30 23.96 -5.95 17.68
C THR A 30 24.11 -6.02 16.17
N PHE A 31 23.06 -6.47 15.49
CA PHE A 31 22.95 -6.51 14.04
C PHE A 31 21.99 -5.42 13.58
N ASP A 32 22.39 -4.67 12.57
CA ASP A 32 21.51 -3.75 11.86
C ASP A 32 20.70 -4.54 10.83
N LEU A 33 19.41 -4.77 11.12
CA LEU A 33 18.47 -5.31 10.15
C LEU A 33 17.95 -4.16 9.29
N LEU A 34 18.23 -4.24 7.99
CA LEU A 34 17.71 -3.30 7.00
C LEU A 34 16.40 -3.85 6.45
N GLY A 35 15.29 -3.19 6.79
CA GLY A 35 13.98 -3.44 6.21
C GLY A 35 13.68 -2.48 5.07
N TRP A 36 13.16 -3.00 3.95
CA TRP A 36 12.63 -2.18 2.87
C TRP A 36 11.14 -1.92 3.10
N ALA A 37 10.78 -0.68 3.42
CA ALA A 37 9.38 -0.27 3.41
C ALA A 37 8.96 0.05 1.97
N SER A 38 8.12 -0.78 1.36
CA SER A 38 7.46 -0.40 0.11
C SER A 38 6.41 0.66 0.43
N ARG A 39 6.52 1.85 -0.19
CA ARG A 39 5.45 2.85 -0.13
C ARG A 39 4.19 2.23 -0.74
N VAL A 40 3.16 2.12 0.08
CA VAL A 40 1.82 1.64 -0.31
C VAL A 40 1.23 2.66 -1.30
N SER A 41 0.93 2.23 -2.52
CA SER A 41 0.33 3.08 -3.56
C SER A 41 -0.80 2.33 -4.27
N VAL A 42 -2.02 2.84 -4.13
CA VAL A 42 -3.20 2.40 -4.90
C VAL A 42 -3.30 3.27 -6.15
N ASP A 43 -3.34 2.65 -7.32
CA ASP A 43 -3.70 3.31 -8.56
C ASP A 43 -5.20 3.17 -8.79
N CYS A 44 -5.82 4.27 -9.23
CA CYS A 44 -7.24 4.33 -9.55
C CYS A 44 -7.41 4.58 -11.04
N SER A 45 -8.25 3.77 -11.70
CA SER A 45 -8.57 3.94 -13.14
C SER A 45 -9.08 5.33 -13.50
N HIS A 46 -9.76 6.01 -12.58
CA HIS A 46 -10.35 7.33 -12.78
C HIS A 46 -9.96 8.25 -11.63
N GLN A 47 -9.23 9.33 -11.92
CA GLN A 47 -8.92 10.36 -10.94
C GLN A 47 -10.12 11.29 -10.69
N GLN A 48 -10.98 11.45 -11.70
CA GLN A 48 -12.22 12.20 -11.64
C GLN A 48 -13.35 11.35 -12.22
N ILE A 49 -14.47 11.27 -11.52
CA ILE A 49 -15.63 10.47 -11.91
C ILE A 49 -16.71 11.41 -12.46
N HIS A 50 -17.06 11.21 -13.72
CA HIS A 50 -18.12 11.95 -14.39
C HIS A 50 -19.32 11.03 -14.63
N PHE A 51 -20.42 11.27 -13.93
CA PHE A 51 -21.66 10.49 -14.09
C PHE A 51 -22.48 10.90 -15.33
N GLY A 52 -22.21 12.10 -15.87
CA GLY A 52 -22.99 12.71 -16.94
C GLY A 52 -24.37 13.16 -16.47
N GLU A 53 -25.29 13.31 -17.42
CA GLU A 53 -26.69 13.64 -17.12
C GLU A 53 -27.38 12.48 -16.39
N CYS A 54 -27.87 12.74 -15.18
CA CYS A 54 -28.63 11.79 -14.37
C CYS A 54 -29.98 12.42 -13.99
N PRO A 55 -31.09 12.02 -14.62
CA PRO A 55 -32.42 12.54 -14.31
C PRO A 55 -32.79 12.35 -12.83
N VAL A 56 -33.67 13.20 -12.33
CA VAL A 56 -34.19 13.09 -10.96
C VAL A 56 -34.90 11.75 -10.78
N ASN A 57 -34.57 11.04 -9.69
CA ASN A 57 -35.02 9.68 -9.36
C ASN A 57 -34.43 8.54 -10.21
N ASP A 58 -33.42 8.82 -11.04
CA ASP A 58 -32.66 7.78 -11.73
C ASP A 58 -31.34 7.48 -11.00
N ARG A 59 -30.76 6.30 -11.27
CA ARG A 59 -29.48 5.87 -10.69
C ARG A 59 -28.47 5.59 -11.79
N ARG A 60 -27.26 6.11 -11.62
CA ARG A 60 -26.10 5.75 -12.43
C ARG A 60 -24.97 5.19 -11.59
N ASP A 61 -24.38 4.12 -12.09
CA ASP A 61 -23.21 3.49 -11.52
C ASP A 61 -22.01 3.68 -12.47
N VAL A 62 -20.83 3.94 -11.91
CA VAL A 62 -19.56 3.99 -12.64
C VAL A 62 -18.65 2.93 -12.04
N LEU A 63 -18.07 2.10 -12.90
CA LEU A 63 -17.11 1.10 -12.47
C LEU A 63 -15.72 1.73 -12.36
N VAL A 64 -15.14 1.62 -11.17
CA VAL A 64 -13.79 2.09 -10.87
C VAL A 64 -12.94 0.89 -10.50
N THR A 65 -11.82 0.72 -11.20
CA THR A 65 -10.83 -0.29 -10.88
C THR A 65 -9.76 0.31 -9.98
N LEU A 66 -9.46 -0.37 -8.88
CA LEU A 66 -8.31 -0.11 -8.01
C LEU A 66 -7.25 -1.17 -8.28
N SER A 67 -5.99 -0.76 -8.46
CA SER A 67 -4.86 -1.65 -8.63
C SER A 67 -3.71 -1.30 -7.69
N SER A 68 -2.89 -2.30 -7.38
CA SER A 68 -1.69 -2.15 -6.55
C SER A 68 -0.46 -2.40 -7.41
N LYS A 69 0.53 -1.51 -7.32
CA LYS A 69 1.90 -1.75 -7.81
C LYS A 69 2.84 -2.23 -6.69
N THR A 70 2.27 -2.64 -5.56
CA THR A 70 3.05 -3.01 -4.38
C THR A 70 3.05 -4.51 -4.19
N ARG A 71 4.11 -5.00 -3.53
CA ARG A 71 4.32 -6.43 -3.24
C ARG A 71 3.49 -6.93 -2.05
N VAL A 72 2.68 -6.07 -1.45
CA VAL A 72 1.89 -6.37 -0.25
C VAL A 72 0.41 -6.08 -0.56
N ALA A 73 -0.48 -6.89 -0.01
CA ALA A 73 -1.92 -6.64 -0.10
C ALA A 73 -2.26 -5.34 0.66
N MET A 74 -3.11 -4.50 0.07
CA MET A 74 -3.40 -3.17 0.58
C MET A 74 -4.86 -3.05 1.00
N PRO A 75 -5.17 -2.79 2.28
CA PRO A 75 -6.53 -2.47 2.68
C PRO A 75 -6.96 -1.14 2.06
N PHE A 76 -8.21 -1.05 1.64
CA PHE A 76 -8.82 0.21 1.19
C PHE A 76 -10.13 0.46 1.93
N SER A 77 -10.48 1.73 2.06
CA SER A 77 -11.76 2.19 2.59
C SER A 77 -12.23 3.42 1.82
N VAL A 78 -13.48 3.45 1.43
CA VAL A 78 -14.13 4.57 0.75
C VAL A 78 -14.87 5.41 1.78
N THR A 79 -14.46 6.67 1.91
CA THR A 79 -15.15 7.63 2.78
C THR A 79 -16.55 7.90 2.24
N LYS A 80 -17.55 7.89 3.13
CA LYS A 80 -18.94 8.21 2.76
C LYS A 80 -19.03 9.64 2.24
N CYS A 81 -19.76 9.81 1.14
CA CYS A 81 -20.07 11.10 0.54
C CYS A 81 -21.59 11.23 0.40
N ALA A 82 -22.17 12.34 0.84
CA ALA A 82 -23.63 12.53 0.78
C ALA A 82 -24.12 12.53 -0.68
N GLY A 83 -25.19 11.81 -0.95
CA GLY A 83 -25.74 11.66 -2.32
C GLY A 83 -25.01 10.65 -3.19
N PHE A 84 -23.91 10.05 -2.72
CA PHE A 84 -23.17 9.02 -3.44
C PHE A 84 -23.02 7.76 -2.59
N SER A 85 -22.93 6.61 -3.25
CA SER A 85 -22.62 5.34 -2.60
C SER A 85 -21.60 4.56 -3.42
N ALA A 86 -20.62 3.97 -2.74
CA ALA A 86 -19.66 3.06 -3.33
C ALA A 86 -19.91 1.64 -2.82
N ARG A 87 -19.73 0.65 -3.68
CA ARG A 87 -19.82 -0.77 -3.31
C ARG A 87 -18.70 -1.55 -4.02
N PRO A 88 -17.85 -2.28 -3.30
CA PRO A 88 -17.72 -2.32 -1.83
C PRO A 88 -17.19 -0.99 -1.23
N THR A 89 -17.48 -0.74 0.05
CA THR A 89 -16.96 0.44 0.78
C THR A 89 -15.61 0.19 1.43
N GLU A 90 -15.22 -1.07 1.60
CA GLU A 90 -13.95 -1.46 2.17
C GLU A 90 -13.53 -2.82 1.61
N GLY A 91 -12.26 -3.14 1.70
CA GLY A 91 -11.73 -4.42 1.26
C GLY A 91 -10.21 -4.41 1.19
N VAL A 92 -9.68 -5.36 0.44
CA VAL A 92 -8.23 -5.52 0.26
C VAL A 92 -7.93 -5.64 -1.23
N VAL A 93 -7.08 -4.74 -1.73
CA VAL A 93 -6.49 -4.85 -3.07
C VAL A 93 -5.34 -5.85 -2.98
N PRO A 94 -5.33 -6.91 -3.80
CA PRO A 94 -4.25 -7.89 -3.77
C PRO A 94 -2.92 -7.24 -4.18
N ALA A 95 -1.81 -7.85 -3.72
CA ALA A 95 -0.48 -7.48 -4.19
C ALA A 95 -0.36 -7.70 -5.71
N GLU A 96 0.54 -6.97 -6.36
CA GLU A 96 0.88 -7.21 -7.76
C GLU A 96 1.37 -8.66 -7.93
N GLN A 97 0.60 -9.48 -8.63
CA GLN A 97 1.01 -10.82 -9.04
C GLN A 97 1.95 -10.68 -10.24
N ASN A 98 3.25 -10.53 -9.99
CA ASN A 98 4.25 -10.79 -11.03
C ASN A 98 4.25 -12.30 -11.27
N LEU A 99 3.64 -12.72 -12.39
CA LEU A 99 3.75 -14.06 -12.97
C LEU A 99 5.07 -14.17 -13.74
#